data_AF-A0A257A6W9-F1
#
_entry.id   AF-A0A257A6W9-F1
#
_cell.length_a   1.000
_cell.length_b   1.000
_cell.length_c   1.000
_cell.angle_alpha   90.00
_cell.angle_beta   90.00
_cell.angle_gamma   90.00
#
_symmetry.space_group_name_H-M   'P 1'
#
loop_
_entity.id
_entity.type
_entity.pdbx_description
1 polymer ?
#
loop_
_entity_poly.entity_id
_entity_poly.type
_entity_poly.pdbx_seq_one_letter_code
_entity_poly.pdbx_strand_id
1 'polypeptide(L)'
;MRVKMDIKDLKEITNLLLTLVSEAKFEFSNNGISVKAVDPAHVAMIVLNVSKEAFLEFEAEEEELGVDLDKVRDILRLASSGDVVEISKEGSKLTFLIGNLTRSMPLIDTSAMSVPKVPNLVLPAKVILPVDEFEHGIKAAESISDNITLRITPTEFEMYTQGDEDTARLTIPKDMLKELSCDEPVKSMYPVDYLLKLVKAMDSAEYLTIYVGTDYPIKIEFDITGGKGQGAYLLAPRIEGE
;
A
#
# COMPACT_ATOMS: atom_id res chain seq x y z
N MET A 1 12.59 -22.02 4.83
CA MET A 1 12.42 -20.75 5.58
C MET A 1 11.64 -20.94 6.87
N ARG A 2 12.04 -20.19 7.91
CA ARG A 2 11.34 -19.98 9.18
C ARG A 2 11.47 -18.50 9.56
N VAL A 3 10.36 -17.81 9.81
CA VAL A 3 10.35 -16.39 10.21
C VAL A 3 9.39 -16.17 11.36
N LYS A 4 9.62 -15.15 12.17
CA LYS A 4 8.79 -14.81 13.32
C LYS A 4 8.59 -13.31 13.42
N MET A 5 7.36 -12.86 13.58
CA MET A 5 7.02 -11.43 13.64
C MET A 5 5.77 -11.16 14.47
N ASP A 6 5.53 -9.90 14.81
CA ASP A 6 4.29 -9.49 15.47
C ASP A 6 3.08 -9.71 14.55
N ILE A 7 1.98 -10.22 15.09
CA ILE A 7 0.72 -10.43 14.33
C ILE A 7 0.21 -9.11 13.73
N LYS A 8 0.38 -7.99 14.43
CA LYS A 8 -0.04 -6.67 13.95
C LYS A 8 0.66 -6.30 12.62
N ASP A 9 1.95 -6.59 12.51
CA ASP A 9 2.77 -6.25 11.34
C ASP A 9 2.39 -7.15 10.16
N LEU A 10 2.12 -8.44 10.41
CA LEU A 10 1.65 -9.35 9.37
C LEU A 10 0.22 -9.01 8.91
N LYS A 11 -0.65 -8.56 9.81
CA LYS A 11 -1.99 -8.06 9.48
C LYS A 11 -1.90 -6.82 8.60
N GLU A 12 -1.03 -5.87 8.94
CA GLU A 12 -0.76 -4.67 8.13
C GLU A 12 -0.34 -5.06 6.70
N ILE A 13 0.70 -5.88 6.54
CA ILE A 13 1.18 -6.36 5.23
C ILE A 13 0.06 -7.06 4.45
N THR A 14 -0.71 -7.93 5.12
CA THR A 14 -1.79 -8.70 4.47
C THR A 14 -2.92 -7.79 4.02
N ASN A 15 -3.34 -6.82 4.84
CA ASN A 15 -4.40 -5.88 4.53
C ASN A 15 -4.03 -4.98 3.34
N LEU A 16 -2.79 -4.49 3.32
CA LEU A 16 -2.25 -3.69 2.23
C LEU A 16 -2.33 -4.46 0.90
N LEU A 17 -1.88 -5.71 0.86
CA LEU A 17 -1.93 -6.52 -0.37
C LEU A 17 -3.37 -6.85 -0.80
N LEU A 18 -4.25 -7.17 0.15
CA LEU A 18 -5.67 -7.46 -0.10
C LEU A 18 -6.46 -6.27 -0.66
N THR A 19 -5.93 -5.06 -0.60
CA THR A 19 -6.53 -3.93 -1.33
C THR A 19 -6.51 -4.13 -2.85
N LEU A 20 -5.58 -4.92 -3.39
CA LEU A 20 -5.42 -5.07 -4.84
C LEU A 20 -5.57 -6.52 -5.33
N VAL A 21 -5.11 -7.51 -4.55
CA VAL A 21 -5.05 -8.92 -4.98
C VAL A 21 -5.40 -9.89 -3.86
N SER A 22 -5.96 -11.05 -4.22
CA SER A 22 -6.19 -12.17 -3.29
C SER A 22 -4.99 -13.12 -3.19
N GLU A 23 -4.09 -13.08 -4.16
CA GLU A 23 -2.91 -13.93 -4.25
C GLU A 23 -1.69 -13.08 -4.57
N ALA A 24 -0.56 -13.35 -3.91
CA ALA A 24 0.67 -12.61 -4.15
C ALA A 24 1.89 -13.53 -4.10
N LYS A 25 2.92 -13.15 -4.87
CA LYS A 25 4.23 -13.80 -4.83
C LYS A 25 5.13 -13.02 -3.88
N PHE A 26 5.58 -13.69 -2.82
CA PHE A 26 6.54 -13.17 -1.87
C PHE A 26 7.94 -13.62 -2.28
N GLU A 27 8.84 -12.65 -2.46
CA GLU A 27 10.25 -12.86 -2.73
C GLU A 27 11.02 -12.73 -1.41
N PHE A 28 11.63 -13.81 -0.94
CA PHE A 28 12.48 -13.80 0.26
C PHE A 28 13.94 -13.61 -0.16
N SER A 29 14.68 -12.88 0.66
CA SER A 29 16.13 -12.70 0.53
C SER A 29 16.79 -12.59 1.90
N ASN A 30 18.12 -12.55 1.94
CA ASN A 30 18.88 -12.33 3.18
C ASN A 30 18.61 -10.97 3.86
N ASN A 31 17.92 -10.05 3.17
CA ASN A 31 17.62 -8.71 3.66
C ASN A 31 16.15 -8.53 4.11
N GLY A 32 15.29 -9.52 3.87
CA GLY A 32 13.87 -9.43 4.19
C GLY A 32 12.98 -9.94 3.05
N ILE A 33 11.76 -9.40 2.96
CA ILE A 33 10.76 -9.79 1.97
C ILE A 33 10.41 -8.64 1.04
N SER A 34 10.18 -8.95 -0.24
CA SER A 34 9.56 -8.03 -1.20
C SER A 34 8.32 -8.64 -1.85
N VAL A 35 7.32 -7.80 -2.10
CA VAL A 35 6.08 -8.19 -2.77
C VAL A 35 5.70 -7.10 -3.76
N LYS A 36 5.32 -7.51 -4.97
CA LYS A 36 4.81 -6.61 -6.00
C LYS A 36 3.54 -7.21 -6.59
N ALA A 37 2.48 -6.43 -6.67
CA ALA A 37 1.23 -6.88 -7.25
C ALA A 37 0.54 -5.75 -8.01
N VAL A 38 -0.18 -6.11 -9.05
CA VAL A 38 -1.06 -5.23 -9.83
C VAL A 38 -2.46 -5.81 -9.74
N ASP A 39 -3.46 -4.96 -9.58
CA ASP A 39 -4.85 -5.40 -9.54
C ASP A 39 -5.30 -5.98 -10.91
N PRO A 40 -6.37 -6.78 -10.96
CA PRO A 40 -6.83 -7.37 -12.21
C PRO A 40 -7.16 -6.34 -13.31
N ALA A 41 -7.62 -5.13 -12.95
CA ALA A 41 -7.94 -4.09 -13.91
C ALA A 41 -6.70 -3.33 -14.42
N HIS A 42 -5.51 -3.61 -13.88
CA HIS A 42 -4.26 -2.92 -14.22
C HIS A 42 -4.31 -1.40 -13.98
N VAL A 43 -5.07 -0.99 -12.97
CA VAL A 43 -5.28 0.40 -12.57
C VAL A 43 -4.37 0.80 -11.41
N ALA A 44 -4.09 -0.13 -10.49
CA ALA A 44 -3.30 0.11 -9.29
C ALA A 44 -2.22 -0.97 -9.08
N MET A 45 -1.09 -0.54 -8.54
CA MET A 45 0.04 -1.39 -8.16
C MET A 45 0.39 -1.15 -6.71
N ILE A 46 0.81 -2.21 -6.02
CA ILE A 46 1.47 -2.14 -4.73
C ILE A 46 2.89 -2.70 -4.83
N VAL A 47 3.82 -2.02 -4.18
CA VAL A 47 5.18 -2.48 -3.94
C VAL A 47 5.43 -2.43 -2.44
N LEU A 48 5.75 -3.57 -1.84
CA LEU A 48 6.12 -3.67 -0.44
C LEU A 48 7.55 -4.21 -0.32
N ASN A 49 8.33 -3.62 0.57
CA ASN A 49 9.61 -4.15 1.01
C ASN A 49 9.62 -4.12 2.54
N VAL A 50 9.84 -5.26 3.18
CA VAL A 50 9.91 -5.36 4.64
C VAL A 50 11.29 -5.89 5.00
N SER A 51 12.03 -5.10 5.75
CA SER A 51 13.39 -5.45 6.16
C SER A 51 13.37 -6.60 7.16
N LYS A 52 14.43 -7.42 7.18
CA LYS A 52 14.57 -8.51 8.15
C LYS A 52 14.48 -8.04 9.60
N GLU A 53 14.79 -6.77 9.88
CA GLU A 53 14.72 -6.15 11.20
C GLU A 53 13.27 -5.99 11.72
N ALA A 54 12.27 -6.08 10.84
CA ALA A 54 10.86 -6.17 11.21
C ALA A 54 10.50 -7.51 11.88
N PHE A 55 11.34 -8.53 11.70
CA PHE A 55 11.13 -9.85 12.24
C PHE A 55 11.89 -10.01 13.57
N LEU A 56 11.31 -10.78 14.49
CA LEU A 56 11.95 -11.22 15.71
C LEU A 56 12.99 -12.31 15.43
N GLU A 57 12.69 -13.18 14.47
CA GLU A 57 13.59 -14.23 13.95
C GLU A 57 13.41 -14.30 12.43
N PHE A 58 14.50 -14.38 11.67
CA PHE A 58 14.45 -14.43 10.21
C PHE A 58 15.49 -15.41 9.67
N GLU A 59 15.03 -16.60 9.31
CA GLU A 59 15.82 -17.67 8.70
C GLU A 59 15.23 -18.02 7.33
N ALA A 60 15.66 -17.29 6.31
CA ALA A 60 15.22 -17.52 4.93
C ALA A 60 16.42 -17.46 3.97
N GLU A 61 16.37 -18.32 2.96
CA GLU A 61 17.25 -18.24 1.79
C GLU A 61 16.51 -17.47 0.68
N GLU A 62 17.16 -17.26 -0.46
CA GLU A 62 16.51 -16.70 -1.63
C GLU A 62 15.48 -17.69 -2.18
N GLU A 63 14.18 -17.38 -2.00
CA GLU A 63 13.08 -18.21 -2.48
C GLU A 63 11.82 -17.39 -2.80
N GLU A 64 10.98 -17.92 -3.69
CA GLU A 64 9.69 -17.32 -4.05
C GLU A 64 8.53 -18.18 -3.52
N LEU A 65 7.55 -17.54 -2.90
CA LEU A 65 6.34 -18.21 -2.39
C LEU A 65 5.07 -17.59 -2.95
N GLY A 66 4.22 -18.41 -3.58
CA GLY A 66 2.86 -18.04 -3.92
C GLY A 66 1.94 -18.23 -2.72
N VAL A 67 1.25 -17.17 -2.30
CA VAL A 67 0.46 -17.15 -1.07
C VAL A 67 -0.96 -16.66 -1.36
N ASP A 68 -1.93 -17.41 -0.84
CA ASP A 68 -3.34 -17.04 -0.78
C ASP A 68 -3.58 -16.12 0.43
N LEU A 69 -3.78 -14.84 0.18
CA LEU A 69 -3.88 -13.80 1.21
C LEU A 69 -5.19 -13.86 1.98
N ASP A 70 -6.27 -14.35 1.35
CA ASP A 70 -7.55 -14.54 2.03
C ASP A 70 -7.42 -15.64 3.10
N LYS A 71 -6.72 -16.74 2.80
CA LYS A 71 -6.39 -17.78 3.79
C LYS A 71 -5.49 -17.26 4.90
N VAL A 72 -4.48 -16.44 4.56
CA VAL A 72 -3.63 -15.80 5.58
C VAL A 72 -4.50 -14.94 6.50
N ARG A 73 -5.34 -14.06 5.96
CA ARG A 73 -6.25 -13.22 6.76
C ARG A 73 -7.13 -14.05 7.70
N ASP A 74 -7.67 -15.17 7.24
CA ASP A 74 -8.50 -16.05 8.07
C ASP A 74 -7.72 -16.69 9.22
N ILE A 75 -6.44 -17.03 9.02
CA ILE A 75 -5.55 -17.48 10.10
C ILE A 75 -5.28 -16.34 11.08
N LEU A 76 -4.97 -15.12 10.59
CA LEU A 76 -4.67 -13.96 11.44
C LEU A 76 -5.85 -13.50 12.29
N ARG A 77 -7.09 -13.75 11.86
CA ARG A 77 -8.31 -13.50 12.63
C ARG A 77 -8.41 -14.33 13.91
N LEU A 78 -7.66 -15.43 14.01
CA LEU A 78 -7.61 -16.28 15.21
C LEU A 78 -6.66 -15.73 16.29
N ALA A 79 -5.92 -14.66 15.99
CA ALA A 79 -4.89 -14.09 16.85
C ALA A 79 -5.24 -12.68 17.34
N SER A 80 -4.79 -12.36 18.55
CA SER A 80 -4.85 -11.03 19.14
C SER A 80 -3.76 -10.12 18.55
N SER A 81 -3.92 -8.80 18.64
CA SER A 81 -2.94 -7.84 18.08
C SER A 81 -1.56 -7.89 18.76
N GLY A 82 -1.50 -8.30 20.03
CA GLY A 82 -0.24 -8.45 20.78
C GLY A 82 0.43 -9.81 20.63
N ASP A 83 -0.15 -10.72 19.83
CA ASP A 83 0.44 -12.05 19.62
C ASP A 83 1.61 -11.98 18.63
N VAL A 84 2.45 -13.01 18.69
CA VAL A 84 3.54 -13.26 17.74
C VAL A 84 3.17 -14.48 16.90
N VAL A 85 3.52 -14.44 15.62
CA VAL A 85 3.38 -15.57 14.71
C VAL A 85 4.75 -16.03 14.25
N GLU A 86 4.93 -17.34 14.28
CA GLU A 86 6.02 -18.01 13.61
C GLU A 86 5.48 -18.70 12.35
N ILE A 87 6.14 -18.47 11.21
CA ILE A 87 5.79 -19.04 9.91
C ILE A 87 6.95 -19.91 9.45
N SER A 88 6.68 -21.18 9.16
CA SER A 88 7.66 -22.09 8.58
C SER A 88 7.15 -22.68 7.27
N LYS A 89 8.07 -22.96 6.35
CA LYS A 89 7.78 -23.69 5.11
C LYS A 89 8.23 -25.14 5.23
N GLU A 90 7.31 -26.06 4.94
CA GLU A 90 7.57 -27.50 4.86
C GLU A 90 7.05 -28.05 3.52
N GLY A 91 7.97 -28.34 2.59
CA GLY A 91 7.61 -28.76 1.24
C GLY A 91 6.76 -27.71 0.51
N SER A 92 5.51 -28.07 0.20
CA SER A 92 4.53 -27.21 -0.49
C SER A 92 3.51 -26.56 0.46
N LYS A 93 3.80 -26.48 1.77
CA LYS A 93 2.90 -25.89 2.77
C LYS A 93 3.61 -24.82 3.58
N LEU A 94 2.82 -23.82 3.98
CA LEU A 94 3.14 -22.90 5.06
C LEU A 94 2.44 -23.33 6.34
N THR A 95 3.17 -23.32 7.44
CA THR A 95 2.69 -23.59 8.79
C THR A 95 2.83 -22.32 9.62
N PHE A 96 1.75 -21.96 10.33
CA PHE A 96 1.64 -20.81 11.21
C PHE A 96 1.48 -21.32 12.64
N LEU A 97 2.36 -20.90 13.53
CA LEU A 97 2.31 -21.15 14.96
C LEU A 97 2.03 -19.85 15.71
N ILE A 98 0.92 -19.80 16.44
CA ILE A 98 0.46 -18.63 17.20
C ILE A 98 0.11 -19.11 18.62
N GLY A 99 0.98 -18.81 19.59
CA GLY A 99 0.90 -19.41 20.92
C GLY A 99 0.93 -20.94 20.84
N ASN A 100 -0.18 -21.59 21.20
CA ASN A 100 -0.34 -23.05 21.14
C ASN A 100 -1.14 -23.54 19.91
N LEU A 101 -1.55 -22.63 19.03
CA LEU A 101 -2.32 -22.95 17.83
C LEU A 101 -1.38 -23.18 16.65
N THR A 102 -1.51 -24.33 16.00
CA THR A 102 -0.85 -24.62 14.72
C THR A 102 -1.88 -24.71 13.60
N ARG A 103 -1.69 -23.95 12.52
CA ARG A 103 -2.48 -24.00 11.29
C ARG A 103 -1.56 -24.11 10.10
N SER A 104 -1.99 -24.80 9.04
CA SER A 104 -1.21 -24.91 7.81
C SER A 104 -2.07 -24.67 6.58
N MET A 105 -1.47 -24.15 5.52
CA MET A 105 -2.10 -23.95 4.21
C MET A 105 -1.15 -24.37 3.08
N PRO A 106 -1.66 -24.82 1.93
CA PRO A 106 -0.83 -25.07 0.76
C PRO A 106 -0.31 -23.75 0.17
N LEU A 107 0.89 -23.82 -0.42
CA LEU A 107 1.43 -22.78 -1.29
C LEU A 107 0.79 -22.85 -2.67
N ILE A 108 0.72 -21.70 -3.33
CA ILE A 108 0.35 -21.57 -4.75
C ILE A 108 1.61 -21.77 -5.60
N ASP A 109 1.45 -22.45 -6.73
CA ASP A 109 2.53 -22.60 -7.72
C ASP A 109 2.88 -21.23 -8.33
N THR A 110 4.14 -20.83 -8.16
CA THR A 110 4.65 -19.54 -8.63
C THR A 110 4.94 -19.50 -10.13
N SER A 111 4.91 -20.64 -10.83
CA SER A 111 5.24 -20.76 -12.25
C SER A 111 4.32 -19.92 -13.15
N ALA A 112 3.06 -19.77 -12.77
CA ALA A 112 2.06 -18.95 -13.46
C ALA A 112 1.96 -17.51 -12.93
N MET A 113 2.66 -17.19 -11.83
CA MET A 113 2.62 -15.87 -11.19
C MET A 113 3.73 -14.98 -11.75
N SER A 114 3.39 -14.06 -12.65
CA SER A 114 4.34 -13.08 -13.16
C SER A 114 4.56 -11.96 -12.16
N VAL A 115 5.82 -11.59 -11.90
CA VAL A 115 6.17 -10.42 -11.08
C VAL A 115 6.06 -9.17 -11.95
N PRO A 116 5.20 -8.20 -11.62
CA PRO A 116 5.04 -7.01 -12.43
C PRO A 116 6.29 -6.12 -12.37
N LYS A 117 6.61 -5.49 -13.49
CA LYS A 117 7.70 -4.51 -13.54
C LYS A 117 7.22 -3.18 -12.98
N VAL A 118 7.92 -2.66 -11.98
CA VAL A 118 7.64 -1.33 -11.42
C VAL A 118 8.01 -0.27 -12.46
N PRO A 119 7.09 0.63 -12.83
CA PRO A 119 7.39 1.69 -13.78
C PRO A 119 8.38 2.69 -13.18
N ASN A 120 9.33 3.15 -13.99
CA ASN A 120 10.24 4.24 -13.60
C ASN A 120 9.54 5.58 -13.81
N LEU A 121 8.80 6.05 -12.79
CA LEU A 121 8.08 7.32 -12.81
C LEU A 121 8.96 8.45 -12.31
N VAL A 122 9.24 9.43 -13.16
CA VAL A 122 9.89 10.69 -12.77
C VAL A 122 8.79 11.73 -12.59
N LEU A 123 8.35 11.92 -11.34
CA LEU A 123 7.25 12.82 -10.99
C LEU A 123 7.81 14.15 -10.48
N PRO A 124 7.34 15.30 -11.01
CA PRO A 124 7.94 16.61 -10.77
C PRO A 124 7.57 17.25 -9.42
N ALA A 125 6.50 16.78 -8.77
CA ALA A 125 6.06 17.33 -7.49
C ALA A 125 6.00 16.26 -6.41
N LYS A 126 6.35 16.67 -5.18
CA LYS A 126 6.33 15.86 -3.96
C LYS A 126 5.69 16.65 -2.82
N VAL A 127 4.85 15.99 -2.05
CA VAL A 127 4.31 16.51 -0.79
C VAL A 127 4.38 15.44 0.30
N ILE A 128 4.68 15.85 1.53
CA ILE A 128 4.59 15.00 2.72
C ILE A 128 3.55 15.59 3.68
N LEU A 129 2.52 14.80 3.97
CA LEU A 129 1.37 15.19 4.78
C LEU A 129 0.88 14.03 5.67
N PRO A 130 0.17 14.33 6.77
CA PRO A 130 -0.47 13.31 7.59
C PRO A 130 -1.45 12.42 6.81
N VAL A 131 -1.54 11.14 7.15
CA VAL A 131 -2.47 10.19 6.49
C VAL A 131 -3.94 10.61 6.68
N ASP A 132 -4.28 11.11 7.87
CA ASP A 132 -5.64 11.51 8.24
C ASP A 132 -6.13 12.73 7.44
N GLU A 133 -5.29 13.72 7.19
CA GLU A 133 -5.59 14.86 6.30
C GLU A 133 -5.88 14.39 4.87
N PHE A 134 -5.06 13.47 4.34
CA PHE A 134 -5.28 12.92 3.01
C PHE A 134 -6.58 12.09 2.93
N GLU A 135 -6.83 11.23 3.92
CA GLU A 135 -8.08 10.46 4.02
C GLU A 135 -9.30 11.38 4.13
N HIS A 136 -9.22 12.45 4.94
CA HIS A 136 -10.30 13.40 5.12
C HIS A 136 -10.69 14.06 3.79
N GLY A 137 -9.70 14.51 3.02
CA GLY A 137 -9.93 15.08 1.69
C GLY A 137 -10.61 14.11 0.72
N ILE A 138 -10.23 12.82 0.76
CA ILE A 138 -10.86 11.78 -0.07
C ILE A 138 -12.31 11.52 0.37
N LYS A 139 -12.57 11.40 1.68
CA LYS A 139 -13.92 11.19 2.24
C LYS A 139 -14.87 12.33 1.89
N ALA A 140 -14.38 13.57 1.88
CA ALA A 140 -15.17 14.73 1.48
C ALA A 140 -15.62 14.65 0.00
N ALA A 141 -14.90 13.89 -0.84
CA ALA A 141 -15.25 13.70 -2.24
C ALA A 141 -16.18 12.50 -2.50
N GLU A 142 -16.22 11.51 -1.60
CA GLU A 142 -16.96 10.23 -1.76
C GLU A 142 -18.43 10.41 -2.12
N SER A 143 -19.10 11.44 -1.57
CA SER A 143 -20.52 11.71 -1.84
C SER A 143 -20.78 12.70 -2.98
N ILE A 144 -19.74 13.23 -3.64
CA ILE A 144 -19.85 14.34 -4.61
C ILE A 144 -19.55 13.88 -6.03
N SER A 145 -18.47 13.10 -6.21
CA SER A 145 -18.04 12.64 -7.54
C SER A 145 -17.25 11.34 -7.44
N ASP A 146 -17.25 10.57 -8.52
CA ASP A 146 -16.43 9.38 -8.67
C ASP A 146 -14.93 9.71 -8.72
N ASN A 147 -14.58 10.97 -8.96
CA ASN A 147 -13.21 11.41 -9.17
C ASN A 147 -12.83 12.62 -8.32
N ILE A 148 -11.55 12.67 -7.95
CA ILE A 148 -10.95 13.79 -7.22
C ILE A 148 -9.68 14.24 -7.92
N THR A 149 -9.54 15.55 -8.06
CA THR A 149 -8.33 16.19 -8.60
C THR A 149 -7.37 16.47 -7.45
N LEU A 150 -6.14 16.00 -7.59
CA LEU A 150 -5.03 16.35 -6.72
C LEU A 150 -4.14 17.33 -7.46
N ARG A 151 -3.85 18.46 -6.81
CA ARG A 151 -3.02 19.52 -7.37
C ARG A 151 -1.93 19.91 -6.38
N ILE A 152 -0.70 20.00 -6.86
CA ILE A 152 0.43 20.54 -6.08
C ILE A 152 0.92 21.79 -6.81
N THR A 153 1.10 22.87 -6.05
CA THR A 153 1.73 24.11 -6.51
C THR A 153 2.94 24.42 -5.64
N PRO A 154 3.79 25.42 -5.98
CA PRO A 154 4.91 25.81 -5.13
C PRO A 154 4.52 26.26 -3.70
N THR A 155 3.25 26.60 -3.46
CA THR A 155 2.76 27.19 -2.20
C THR A 155 1.75 26.33 -1.44
N GLU A 156 1.15 25.31 -2.07
CA GLU A 156 0.06 24.54 -1.44
C GLU A 156 -0.18 23.18 -2.13
N PHE A 157 -0.77 22.27 -1.36
CA PHE A 157 -1.42 21.04 -1.84
C PHE A 157 -2.95 21.24 -1.82
N GLU A 158 -3.62 20.80 -2.87
CA GLU A 158 -5.07 20.91 -3.02
C GLU A 158 -5.68 19.57 -3.44
N MET A 159 -6.82 19.24 -2.84
CA MET A 159 -7.72 18.17 -3.28
C MET A 159 -9.06 18.80 -3.60
N TYR A 160 -9.57 18.57 -4.81
CA TYR A 160 -10.79 19.21 -5.29
C TYR A 160 -11.69 18.21 -6.00
N THR A 161 -13.00 18.34 -5.77
CA THR A 161 -14.00 17.63 -6.56
C THR A 161 -15.24 18.50 -6.78
N GLN A 162 -15.98 18.20 -7.83
CA GLN A 162 -17.19 18.89 -8.23
C GLN A 162 -18.20 17.90 -8.79
N GLY A 163 -19.43 17.98 -8.28
CA GLY A 163 -20.62 17.34 -8.84
C GLY A 163 -21.52 18.37 -9.52
N ASP A 164 -22.79 18.02 -9.70
CA ASP A 164 -23.77 18.88 -10.39
C ASP A 164 -24.10 20.16 -9.60
N GLU A 165 -24.31 20.03 -8.28
CA GLU A 165 -24.69 21.14 -7.39
C GLU A 165 -23.64 21.41 -6.30
N ASP A 166 -22.81 20.42 -5.97
CA ASP A 166 -21.91 20.44 -4.82
C ASP A 166 -20.43 20.44 -5.22
N THR A 167 -19.59 21.03 -4.36
CA THR A 167 -18.13 20.99 -4.49
C THR A 167 -17.50 20.73 -3.13
N ALA A 168 -16.34 20.07 -3.13
CA ALA A 168 -15.48 20.00 -1.95
C ALA A 168 -14.06 20.38 -2.32
N ARG A 169 -13.40 21.07 -1.39
CA ARG A 169 -12.01 21.47 -1.52
C ARG A 169 -11.30 21.37 -0.18
N LEU A 170 -10.17 20.68 -0.18
CA LEU A 170 -9.16 20.74 0.86
C LEU A 170 -7.95 21.50 0.30
N THR A 171 -7.47 22.49 1.04
CA THR A 171 -6.25 23.23 0.68
C THR A 171 -5.34 23.27 1.90
N ILE A 172 -4.13 22.73 1.76
CA ILE A 172 -3.12 22.71 2.81
C ILE A 172 -1.94 23.57 2.33
N PRO A 173 -1.71 24.74 2.94
CA PRO A 173 -0.59 25.61 2.57
C PRO A 173 0.75 24.98 2.96
N LYS A 174 1.83 25.38 2.27
CA LYS A 174 3.19 24.82 2.41
C LYS A 174 3.73 24.83 3.85
N ASP A 175 3.38 25.83 4.65
CA ASP A 175 3.83 25.96 6.04
C ASP A 175 3.15 24.98 7.00
N MET A 176 2.03 24.39 6.60
CA MET A 176 1.34 23.32 7.35
C MET A 176 1.76 21.90 6.90
N LEU A 177 2.51 21.80 5.80
CA LEU A 177 3.00 20.52 5.27
C LEU A 177 4.37 20.18 5.85
N LYS A 178 4.64 18.89 6.04
CA LYS A 178 5.96 18.43 6.49
C LYS A 178 7.02 18.70 5.43
N GLU A 179 6.65 18.54 4.16
CA GLU A 179 7.49 18.91 3.02
C GLU A 179 6.60 19.22 1.81
N LEU A 180 6.99 20.21 1.01
CA LEU A 180 6.44 20.44 -0.31
C LEU A 180 7.57 20.86 -1.26
N SER A 181 7.72 20.11 -2.35
CA SER A 181 8.66 20.38 -3.44
C SER A 181 7.90 20.37 -4.76
N CYS A 182 7.83 21.51 -5.43
CA CYS A 182 7.13 21.72 -6.69
C CYS A 182 7.62 23.03 -7.30
N ASP A 183 8.15 22.96 -8.53
CA ASP A 183 8.62 24.14 -9.26
C ASP A 183 7.47 24.78 -10.06
N GLU A 184 6.67 23.94 -10.73
CA GLU A 184 5.50 24.34 -11.53
C GLU A 184 4.25 23.57 -11.10
N PRO A 185 3.06 24.21 -11.10
CA PRO A 185 1.82 23.54 -10.73
C PRO A 185 1.55 22.28 -11.56
N VAL A 186 1.26 21.17 -10.88
CA VAL A 186 0.82 19.92 -11.51
C VAL A 186 -0.54 19.49 -10.98
N LYS A 187 -1.33 18.82 -11.83
CA LYS A 187 -2.63 18.29 -11.43
C LYS A 187 -2.93 16.96 -12.11
N SER A 188 -3.55 16.05 -11.39
CA SER A 188 -4.08 14.80 -11.96
C SER A 188 -5.38 14.43 -11.27
N MET A 189 -6.24 13.71 -11.99
CA MET A 189 -7.52 13.23 -11.49
C MET A 189 -7.42 11.73 -11.19
N TYR A 190 -8.01 11.27 -10.08
CA TYR A 190 -7.99 9.85 -9.69
C TYR A 190 -9.37 9.39 -9.22
N PRO A 191 -9.69 8.09 -9.36
CA PRO A 191 -10.94 7.54 -8.84
C PRO A 191 -10.96 7.58 -7.31
N VAL A 192 -12.02 8.15 -6.73
CA VAL A 192 -12.21 8.31 -5.28
C VAL A 192 -12.24 6.96 -4.57
N ASP A 193 -12.99 6.00 -5.10
CA ASP A 193 -13.12 4.65 -4.52
C ASP A 193 -11.77 3.94 -4.38
N TYR A 194 -10.89 4.10 -5.37
CA TYR A 194 -9.53 3.54 -5.29
C TYR A 194 -8.75 4.22 -4.19
N LEU A 195 -8.65 5.55 -4.22
CA LEU A 195 -7.89 6.29 -3.20
C LEU A 195 -8.41 5.99 -1.78
N LEU A 196 -9.73 5.91 -1.60
CA LEU A 196 -10.34 5.62 -0.31
C LEU A 196 -10.02 4.20 0.17
N LYS A 197 -10.06 3.22 -0.73
CA LYS A 197 -9.68 1.83 -0.44
C LYS A 197 -8.21 1.72 -0.02
N LEU A 198 -7.32 2.44 -0.71
CA LEU A 198 -5.89 2.43 -0.44
C LEU A 198 -5.55 3.13 0.88
N VAL A 199 -6.08 4.34 1.11
CA VAL A 199 -5.76 5.13 2.31
C VAL A 199 -6.24 4.46 3.59
N LYS A 200 -7.39 3.78 3.56
CA LYS A 200 -7.89 2.98 4.70
C LYS A 200 -6.96 1.84 5.10
N ALA A 201 -6.15 1.32 4.18
CA ALA A 201 -5.19 0.25 4.48
C ALA A 201 -3.83 0.78 4.97
N MET A 202 -3.59 2.09 4.87
CA MET A 202 -2.38 2.77 5.33
C MET A 202 -2.57 3.40 6.73
N ASP A 203 -3.53 2.92 7.51
CA ASP A 203 -3.95 3.50 8.80
C ASP A 203 -2.89 3.45 9.91
N SER A 204 -1.89 2.58 9.75
CA SER A 204 -0.71 2.47 10.61
C SER A 204 0.35 3.54 10.34
N ALA A 205 0.33 4.18 9.17
CA ALA A 205 1.28 5.23 8.83
C ALA A 205 0.89 6.57 9.47
N GLU A 206 1.89 7.36 9.86
CA GLU A 206 1.65 8.72 10.37
C GLU A 206 1.65 9.74 9.22
N TYR A 207 2.54 9.56 8.25
CA TYR A 207 2.72 10.45 7.11
C TYR A 207 2.75 9.67 5.80
N LEU A 208 2.22 10.29 4.73
CA LEU A 208 2.37 9.84 3.36
C LEU A 208 3.36 10.75 2.63
N THR A 209 4.20 10.15 1.78
CA THR A 209 4.94 10.89 0.75
C THR A 209 4.25 10.68 -0.59
N ILE A 210 3.64 11.73 -1.11
CA ILE A 210 2.87 11.68 -2.34
C ILE A 210 3.64 12.38 -3.45
N TYR A 211 3.76 11.72 -4.59
CA TYR A 211 4.32 12.27 -5.81
C TYR A 211 3.24 12.39 -6.88
N VAL A 212 3.19 13.54 -7.53
CA VAL A 212 2.18 13.88 -8.54
C VAL A 212 2.85 14.48 -9.77
N GLY A 213 2.32 14.15 -10.95
CA GLY A 213 2.60 14.82 -12.22
C GLY A 213 1.29 15.23 -12.89
N THR A 214 1.36 15.88 -14.05
CA THR A 214 0.17 16.26 -14.81
C THR A 214 -0.30 15.13 -15.70
N ASP A 215 -1.49 14.59 -15.46
CA ASP A 215 -2.05 13.40 -16.13
C ASP A 215 -1.15 12.14 -16.02
N TYR A 216 -0.46 12.01 -14.88
CA TYR A 216 0.41 10.87 -14.57
C TYR A 216 -0.13 10.03 -13.39
N PRO A 217 0.29 8.76 -13.25
CA PRO A 217 -0.01 7.99 -12.06
C PRO A 217 0.49 8.69 -10.79
N ILE A 218 -0.32 8.66 -9.74
CA ILE A 218 0.10 9.06 -8.40
C ILE A 218 0.98 7.95 -7.82
N LYS A 219 2.02 8.33 -7.11
CA LYS A 219 2.80 7.42 -6.26
C LYS A 219 2.66 7.86 -4.81
N ILE A 220 2.20 6.95 -3.95
CA ILE A 220 2.01 7.19 -2.51
C ILE A 220 2.95 6.24 -1.77
N GLU A 221 3.99 6.78 -1.15
CA GLU A 221 4.92 6.03 -0.30
C GLU A 221 4.58 6.23 1.18
N PHE A 222 4.76 5.17 1.96
CA PHE A 222 4.45 5.14 3.38
C PHE A 222 5.33 4.12 4.10
N ASP A 223 5.61 4.37 5.37
CA ASP A 223 6.32 3.45 6.24
C ASP A 223 5.34 2.40 6.80
N ILE A 224 5.83 1.18 6.96
CA ILE A 224 5.08 0.07 7.57
C ILE A 224 5.92 -0.60 8.65
N THR A 225 5.31 -1.43 9.49
CA THR A 225 6.03 -2.24 10.51
C THR A 225 6.89 -1.38 11.45
N GLY A 226 6.41 -0.18 11.80
CA GLY A 226 7.12 0.78 12.64
C GLY A 226 8.42 1.33 12.01
N GLY A 227 8.41 1.59 10.70
CA GLY A 227 9.55 2.15 9.97
C GLY A 227 10.59 1.11 9.52
N LYS A 228 10.29 -0.17 9.66
CA LYS A 228 11.17 -1.29 9.27
C LYS A 228 10.79 -1.90 7.92
N GLY A 229 9.79 -1.33 7.27
CA GLY A 229 9.40 -1.64 5.91
C GLY A 229 8.85 -0.40 5.23
N GLN A 230 8.76 -0.47 3.91
CA GLN A 230 8.24 0.60 3.07
C GLN A 230 7.20 0.02 2.11
N GLY A 231 6.07 0.71 2.01
CA GLY A 231 5.05 0.47 1.00
C GLY A 231 4.99 1.60 -0.01
N ALA A 232 4.60 1.27 -1.24
CA ALA A 232 4.25 2.23 -2.26
C ALA A 232 3.03 1.76 -3.04
N TYR A 233 1.99 2.60 -3.12
CA TYR A 233 0.93 2.45 -4.09
C TYR A 233 1.20 3.31 -5.31
N LEU A 234 0.91 2.77 -6.49
CA LEU A 234 0.79 3.53 -7.72
C LEU A 234 -0.63 3.40 -8.23
N LEU A 235 -1.26 4.51 -8.62
CA LEU A 235 -2.63 4.51 -9.13
C LEU A 235 -2.68 5.33 -10.42
N ALA A 236 -3.19 4.73 -11.49
CA ALA A 236 -3.35 5.37 -12.78
C ALA A 236 -4.32 6.56 -12.70
N PRO A 237 -4.06 7.65 -13.44
CA PRO A 237 -4.96 8.78 -13.48
C PRO A 237 -6.20 8.45 -14.31
N ARG A 238 -7.25 9.21 -14.09
CA ARG A 238 -8.36 9.36 -15.03
C ARG A 238 -7.99 10.43 -16.02
N ILE A 239 -8.13 10.10 -17.30
CA ILE A 239 -7.97 11.07 -18.38
C ILE A 239 -9.36 11.68 -18.60
N GLU A 240 -9.49 13.00 -18.45
CA GLU A 240 -10.68 13.71 -18.93
C GLU A 240 -10.76 13.48 -20.44
N GLY A 241 -11.85 12.89 -20.92
CA GLY A 241 -12.18 12.95 -22.34
C GLY A 241 -12.52 14.39 -22.70
N GLU A 242 -12.09 14.85 -23.88
CA GLU A 242 -12.60 16.09 -24.48
C GLU A 242 -14.13 16.09 -24.61
#